data_AF-A0A132BVL9-F1
#
_entry.id   AF-A0A132BVL9-F1
#
_cell.length_a   1.000
_cell.length_b   1.000
_cell.length_c   1.000
_cell.angle_alpha   90.00
_cell.angle_beta   90.00
_cell.angle_gamma   90.00
#
_symmetry.space_group_name_H-M   'P 1'
#
loop_
_entity.id
_entity.type
_entity.pdbx_description
1 polymer ?
#
loop_
_entity_poly.entity_id
_entity_poly.type
_entity_poly.pdbx_seq_one_letter_code
_entity_poly.pdbx_strand_id
1 'polypeptide(L)'
;MALPEVSHPSCGADHARAVQSSKLPTARALFERLSSMTPDCPIKTFARTLQALPAAERRDSFANAVIETGGHYNVPTDLPPGRSIVTLSLHGIQTSGWFEDAAIDSWVRIALGGEVAA
;
A
#
# COMPACT_ATOMS: atom_id res chain seq x y z
N MET A 1 47.78 75.73 -15.27
CA MET A 1 48.24 75.81 -13.86
C MET A 1 47.84 74.51 -13.18
N ALA A 2 48.77 73.93 -12.43
CA ALA A 2 48.74 72.60 -11.83
C ALA A 2 47.75 72.46 -10.65
N LEU A 3 47.36 71.23 -10.32
CA LEU A 3 47.63 70.52 -9.05
C LEU A 3 47.13 69.04 -9.13
N PRO A 4 47.65 68.11 -8.29
CA PRO A 4 47.95 66.72 -8.68
C PRO A 4 47.17 65.63 -7.89
N GLU A 5 47.52 64.38 -8.24
CA GLU A 5 47.02 63.07 -7.79
C GLU A 5 46.64 62.90 -6.32
N VAL A 6 45.63 62.04 -6.08
CA VAL A 6 45.50 61.29 -4.82
C VAL A 6 44.97 59.87 -5.08
N SER A 7 45.83 58.90 -4.75
CA SER A 7 45.59 57.57 -4.16
C SER A 7 44.81 56.47 -4.91
N HIS A 8 45.52 55.35 -5.17
CA HIS A 8 44.96 54.01 -5.42
C HIS A 8 44.45 53.39 -4.09
N PRO A 9 43.52 52.41 -4.12
CA PRO A 9 43.93 51.02 -4.24
C PRO A 9 42.99 50.06 -5.04
N SER A 10 43.64 48.98 -5.47
CA SER A 10 43.18 47.66 -5.92
C SER A 10 41.86 47.14 -5.33
N CYS A 11 41.04 46.44 -6.12
CA CYS A 11 40.59 45.07 -5.81
C CYS A 11 39.69 44.46 -6.93
N GLY A 12 40.13 43.32 -7.47
CA GLY A 12 39.28 42.15 -7.83
C GLY A 12 38.33 42.30 -9.03
N ALA A 13 38.63 41.68 -10.18
CA ALA A 13 38.38 40.26 -10.48
C ALA A 13 36.91 39.95 -10.83
N ASP A 14 36.75 39.48 -12.08
CA ASP A 14 35.69 38.63 -12.62
C ASP A 14 34.22 38.92 -12.28
N HIS A 15 33.52 39.54 -13.24
CA HIS A 15 32.11 39.23 -13.46
C HIS A 15 31.99 38.16 -14.55
N ALA A 16 32.43 36.95 -14.21
CA ALA A 16 32.14 35.75 -14.98
C ALA A 16 30.61 35.56 -15.04
N ARG A 17 30.10 35.56 -16.27
CA ARG A 17 28.72 35.25 -16.63
C ARG A 17 28.29 33.94 -15.96
N ALA A 18 27.37 34.01 -15.00
CA ALA A 18 26.74 32.82 -14.45
C ALA A 18 26.03 32.07 -15.59
N VAL A 19 26.59 30.93 -15.98
CA VAL A 19 25.90 29.90 -16.76
C VAL A 19 24.66 29.52 -15.94
N GLN A 20 23.48 29.75 -16.50
CA GLN A 20 22.24 29.27 -15.92
C GLN A 20 22.35 27.75 -15.79
N SER A 21 22.59 27.29 -14.56
CA SER A 21 22.50 25.89 -14.19
C SER A 21 21.05 25.47 -14.42
N SER A 22 20.85 24.56 -15.37
CA SER A 22 19.60 23.83 -15.55
C SER A 22 19.29 23.14 -14.22
N LYS A 23 18.50 23.81 -13.38
CA LYS A 23 17.86 23.18 -12.24
C LYS A 23 16.94 22.13 -12.82
N LEU A 24 17.40 20.88 -12.86
CA LEU A 24 16.56 19.72 -13.02
C LEU A 24 15.48 19.83 -11.93
N PRO A 25 14.21 20.11 -12.28
CA PRO A 25 13.16 19.71 -11.37
C PRO A 25 13.08 18.17 -11.46
N THR A 26 12.31 17.55 -10.60
CA THR A 26 11.72 16.24 -10.95
C THR A 26 12.57 14.99 -10.69
N ALA A 27 13.36 14.93 -9.62
CA ALA A 27 13.67 13.62 -9.01
C ALA A 27 12.64 13.29 -7.91
N ARG A 28 12.47 14.18 -6.92
CA ARG A 28 11.52 13.98 -5.81
C ARG A 28 10.05 13.94 -6.25
N ALA A 29 9.65 14.83 -7.14
CA ALA A 29 8.26 14.86 -7.62
C ALA A 29 7.89 13.62 -8.48
N LEU A 30 8.85 13.09 -9.25
CA LEU A 30 8.66 11.84 -9.98
C LEU A 30 8.62 10.65 -9.02
N PHE A 31 9.46 10.64 -7.98
CA PHE A 31 9.45 9.58 -6.98
C PHE A 31 8.14 9.52 -6.20
N GLU A 32 7.56 10.65 -5.78
CA GLU A 32 6.25 10.65 -5.11
C GLU A 32 5.10 10.22 -6.05
N ARG A 33 5.16 10.62 -7.33
CA ARG A 33 4.17 10.21 -8.34
C ARG A 33 4.32 8.74 -8.78
N LEU A 34 5.51 8.16 -8.67
CA LEU A 34 5.75 6.73 -8.89
C LEU A 34 5.43 5.91 -7.64
N SER A 35 5.60 6.48 -6.44
CA SER A 35 5.25 5.83 -5.17
C SER A 35 3.75 5.58 -5.04
N SER A 36 2.90 6.43 -5.63
CA SER A 36 1.45 6.17 -5.74
C SER A 36 1.08 5.05 -6.71
N MET A 37 2.06 4.49 -7.44
CA MET A 37 1.89 3.40 -8.38
C MET A 37 2.68 2.17 -7.91
N THR A 38 2.73 1.95 -6.59
CA THR A 38 3.08 0.64 -6.06
C THR A 38 1.88 -0.28 -6.30
N PRO A 39 2.05 -1.41 -7.03
CA PRO A 39 0.98 -2.39 -7.13
C PRO A 39 0.70 -2.84 -5.70
N ASP A 40 -0.53 -2.57 -5.26
CA ASP A 40 -1.00 -2.99 -3.95
C ASP A 40 -0.78 -4.50 -3.81
N CYS A 41 -0.32 -4.96 -2.63
CA CYS A 41 0.03 -6.37 -2.50
C CYS A 41 -1.20 -7.23 -2.85
N PRO A 42 -1.02 -8.38 -3.53
CA PRO A 42 -2.13 -9.16 -4.09
C PRO A 42 -3.17 -9.54 -3.02
N ILE A 43 -2.73 -9.73 -1.78
CA ILE A 43 -3.59 -9.98 -0.60
C ILE A 43 -4.53 -8.81 -0.32
N LYS A 44 -4.02 -7.57 -0.28
CA LYS A 44 -4.83 -6.36 -0.05
C LYS A 44 -5.75 -6.07 -1.24
N THR A 45 -5.29 -6.33 -2.46
CA THR A 45 -6.12 -6.20 -3.66
C THR A 45 -7.30 -7.16 -3.59
N PHE A 46 -7.04 -8.43 -3.29
CA PHE A 46 -8.09 -9.43 -3.11
C PHE A 46 -9.06 -9.08 -1.98
N ALA A 47 -8.55 -8.61 -0.84
CA ALA A 47 -9.38 -8.16 0.27
C ALA A 47 -10.31 -6.99 -0.11
N ARG A 48 -9.85 -6.04 -0.94
CA ARG A 48 -10.73 -4.97 -1.48
C ARG A 48 -11.76 -5.52 -2.47
N THR A 49 -11.38 -6.48 -3.32
CA THR A 49 -12.32 -7.15 -4.21
C THR A 49 -13.43 -7.83 -3.42
N LEU A 50 -13.09 -8.57 -2.36
CA LEU A 50 -14.08 -9.20 -1.48
C LEU A 50 -15.03 -8.18 -0.85
N GLN A 51 -14.54 -7.02 -0.37
CA GLN A 51 -15.43 -5.98 0.18
C GLN A 51 -16.44 -5.43 -0.83
N ALA A 52 -16.07 -5.37 -2.11
CA ALA A 52 -16.96 -4.88 -3.16
C ALA A 52 -18.02 -5.92 -3.57
N LEU A 53 -17.82 -7.19 -3.24
CA LEU A 53 -18.71 -8.28 -3.64
C LEU A 53 -19.87 -8.49 -2.63
N PRO A 54 -21.06 -8.88 -3.13
CA PRO A 54 -22.13 -9.41 -2.29
C PRO A 54 -21.67 -10.61 -1.46
N ALA A 55 -22.34 -10.86 -0.33
CA ALA A 55 -21.98 -11.93 0.61
C ALA A 55 -21.91 -13.33 -0.04
N ALA A 56 -22.84 -13.65 -0.94
CA ALA A 56 -22.83 -14.94 -1.65
C ALA A 56 -21.59 -15.09 -2.56
N GLU A 57 -21.26 -14.06 -3.33
CA GLU A 57 -20.12 -14.05 -4.26
C GLU A 57 -18.78 -13.98 -3.53
N ARG A 58 -18.74 -13.36 -2.34
CA ARG A 58 -17.57 -13.35 -1.46
C ARG A 58 -17.14 -14.74 -1.06
N ARG A 59 -18.10 -15.56 -0.60
CA ARG A 59 -17.84 -16.94 -0.18
C ARG A 59 -17.30 -17.78 -1.33
N ASP A 60 -17.93 -17.69 -2.49
CA ASP A 60 -17.49 -18.39 -3.70
C ASP A 60 -16.09 -17.95 -4.14
N SER A 61 -15.85 -16.64 -4.21
CA SER A 61 -14.54 -16.07 -4.57
C SER A 61 -13.45 -16.50 -3.59
N PHE A 62 -13.74 -16.54 -2.29
CA PHE A 62 -12.78 -16.98 -1.28
C PHE A 62 -12.50 -18.48 -1.39
N ALA A 63 -13.53 -19.32 -1.56
CA ALA A 63 -13.38 -20.75 -1.76
C ALA A 63 -12.55 -21.06 -3.00
N ASN A 64 -12.81 -20.38 -4.12
CA ASN A 64 -12.02 -20.50 -5.34
C ASN A 64 -10.56 -20.12 -5.10
N ALA A 65 -10.29 -19.00 -4.44
CA ALA A 65 -8.92 -18.60 -4.11
C ALA A 65 -8.19 -19.63 -3.24
N VAL A 66 -8.87 -20.26 -2.28
CA VAL A 66 -8.33 -21.37 -1.48
C VAL A 66 -7.99 -22.58 -2.33
N ILE A 67 -8.85 -22.94 -3.29
CA ILE A 67 -8.62 -24.05 -4.23
C ILE A 67 -7.42 -23.74 -5.16
N GLU A 68 -7.34 -22.52 -5.67
CA GLU A 68 -6.31 -22.12 -6.65
C GLU A 68 -4.93 -21.91 -6.04
N THR A 69 -4.87 -21.33 -4.85
CA THR A 69 -3.59 -20.91 -4.22
C THR A 69 -3.19 -21.75 -3.02
N GLY A 70 -4.08 -22.64 -2.57
CA GLY A 70 -3.93 -23.39 -1.34
C GLY A 70 -4.39 -22.60 -0.12
N GLY A 71 -4.88 -23.32 0.89
CA GLY A 71 -5.42 -22.75 2.11
C GLY A 71 -6.33 -23.73 2.82
N HIS A 72 -7.12 -23.22 3.76
CA HIS A 72 -8.12 -24.00 4.47
C HIS A 72 -9.48 -23.29 4.43
N TYR A 73 -10.52 -24.05 4.08
CA TYR A 73 -11.90 -23.60 4.09
C TYR A 73 -12.74 -24.64 4.85
N ASN A 74 -12.79 -24.53 6.19
CA ASN A 74 -13.49 -25.49 7.03
C ASN A 74 -14.82 -24.92 7.51
N VAL A 75 -15.90 -25.36 6.86
CA VAL A 75 -17.29 -25.01 7.20
C VAL A 75 -18.01 -26.29 7.63
N PRO A 76 -18.41 -26.42 8.91
CA PRO A 76 -19.08 -27.61 9.38
C PRO A 76 -20.50 -27.70 8.78
N THR A 77 -20.76 -28.76 8.03
CA THR A 77 -22.07 -29.01 7.40
C THR A 77 -23.01 -29.83 8.27
N ASP A 78 -22.47 -30.62 9.20
CA ASP A 78 -23.23 -31.52 10.09
C ASP A 78 -23.87 -30.81 11.28
N LEU A 79 -23.54 -29.53 11.49
CA LEU A 79 -24.05 -28.73 12.59
C LEU A 79 -24.78 -27.50 12.06
N PRO A 80 -25.91 -27.11 12.68
CA PRO A 80 -26.60 -25.90 12.27
C PRO A 80 -25.71 -24.66 12.48
N PRO A 81 -25.90 -23.59 11.68
CA PRO A 81 -25.12 -22.35 11.77
C PRO A 81 -25.06 -21.79 13.20
N GLY A 82 -23.89 -21.30 13.62
CA GLY A 82 -23.67 -20.74 14.96
C GLY A 82 -23.46 -21.79 16.07
N ARG A 83 -23.50 -23.10 15.76
CA ARG A 83 -23.14 -24.17 16.72
C ARG A 83 -21.72 -24.68 16.58
N SER A 84 -21.00 -24.20 15.59
CA SER A 84 -19.62 -24.58 15.32
C SER A 84 -18.86 -23.40 14.74
N ILE A 85 -17.55 -23.42 14.94
CA ILE A 85 -16.67 -22.34 14.49
C ILE A 85 -16.22 -22.67 13.08
N VAL A 86 -16.47 -21.74 12.16
CA VAL A 86 -15.89 -21.75 10.82
C VAL A 86 -14.44 -21.27 10.94
N THR A 87 -13.51 -22.00 10.33
CA THR A 87 -12.10 -21.65 10.31
C THR A 87 -11.61 -21.54 8.87
N LEU A 88 -11.02 -20.39 8.53
CA LEU A 88 -10.52 -20.07 7.20
C LEU A 88 -9.04 -19.73 7.28
N SER A 89 -8.27 -20.11 6.25
CA SER A 89 -6.88 -19.72 6.11
C SER A 89 -6.54 -19.52 4.65
N LEU A 90 -5.97 -18.36 4.32
CA LEU A 90 -5.55 -18.02 2.97
C LEU A 90 -4.37 -17.04 3.04
N HIS A 91 -3.35 -17.25 2.20
CA HIS A 91 -2.13 -16.44 2.15
C HIS A 91 -1.44 -16.22 3.51
N GLY A 92 -1.50 -17.23 4.40
CA GLY A 92 -0.87 -17.18 5.73
C GLY A 92 -1.67 -16.41 6.79
N ILE A 93 -2.86 -15.89 6.45
CA ILE A 93 -3.78 -15.28 7.41
C ILE A 93 -4.83 -16.31 7.77
N GLN A 94 -4.91 -16.65 9.07
CA GLN A 94 -5.92 -17.54 9.61
C GLN A 94 -6.97 -16.75 10.38
N THR A 95 -8.24 -17.04 10.12
CA THR A 95 -9.37 -16.44 10.82
C THR A 95 -10.39 -17.48 11.23
N SER A 96 -11.24 -17.09 12.18
CA SER A 96 -12.37 -17.89 12.60
C SER A 96 -13.58 -17.01 12.84
N GLY A 97 -14.76 -17.61 12.76
CA GLY A 97 -16.03 -16.93 13.01
C GLY A 97 -17.15 -17.93 13.27
N TRP A 98 -18.22 -17.46 13.90
CA TRP A 98 -19.43 -18.26 14.11
C TRP A 98 -20.20 -18.58 12.82
N PHE A 99 -19.91 -17.81 11.76
CA PHE A 99 -20.47 -17.93 10.42
C PHE A 99 -19.37 -17.68 9.39
N GLU A 100 -19.54 -18.19 8.17
CA GLU A 100 -18.61 -17.95 7.05
C GLU A 100 -18.36 -16.46 6.82
N ASP A 101 -19.42 -15.65 6.69
CA ASP A 101 -19.30 -14.22 6.43
C ASP A 101 -18.48 -13.50 7.50
N ALA A 102 -18.64 -13.89 8.77
CA ALA A 102 -17.88 -13.31 9.87
C ALA A 102 -16.39 -13.68 9.81
N ALA A 103 -16.08 -14.93 9.44
CA ALA A 103 -14.70 -15.38 9.27
C ALA A 103 -14.02 -14.69 8.08
N ILE A 104 -14.74 -14.51 6.96
CA ILE A 104 -14.25 -13.78 5.78
C ILE A 104 -14.06 -12.30 6.08
N ASP A 105 -15.01 -11.64 6.75
CA ASP A 105 -14.88 -10.23 7.14
C ASP A 105 -13.67 -10.01 8.06
N SER A 106 -13.46 -10.91 9.00
CA SER A 106 -12.26 -10.92 9.83
C SER A 106 -11.00 -11.05 8.98
N TRP A 107 -10.98 -11.96 8.00
CA TRP A 107 -9.83 -12.15 7.11
C TRP A 107 -9.53 -10.88 6.31
N VAL A 108 -10.56 -10.27 5.73
CA VAL A 108 -10.47 -9.02 4.97
C VAL A 108 -9.88 -7.90 5.85
N ARG A 109 -10.36 -7.77 7.09
CA ARG A 109 -9.87 -6.76 8.03
C ARG A 109 -8.38 -6.91 8.29
N ILE A 110 -7.92 -8.14 8.57
CA ILE A 110 -6.51 -8.45 8.85
C ILE A 110 -5.66 -8.24 7.59
N ALA A 111 -6.14 -8.72 6.43
CA ALA A 111 -5.47 -8.56 5.15
C ALA A 111 -5.22 -7.09 4.78
N LEU A 112 -6.11 -6.19 5.21
CA LEU A 112 -5.98 -4.74 5.01
C LEU A 112 -5.10 -4.04 6.06
N GLY A 113 -4.56 -4.78 7.02
CA GLY A 113 -3.72 -4.25 8.09
C GLY A 113 -4.49 -3.88 9.36
N GLY A 114 -5.72 -4.38 9.53
CA GLY A 114 -6.39 -4.35 10.82
C GLY A 114 -5.63 -5.20 11.83
N GLU A 115 -5.08 -4.57 12.85
CA GLU A 115 -4.35 -5.23 13.92
C GLU A 115 -5.29 -6.24 14.63
N VAL A 116 -4.86 -7.49 14.69
CA VAL A 116 -5.55 -8.53 15.48
C VAL A 116 -5.13 -8.28 16.93
N ALA A 117 -6.07 -7.82 17.76
CA ALA A 117 -5.84 -7.81 19.20
C ALA A 117 -5.63 -9.27 19.64
N ALA A 118 -4.37 -9.59 19.97
CA ALA A 118 -3.91 -10.89 20.44
C ALA A 118 -4.44 -11.23 21.83
#